data_AF-A0AAV0AVY1-F1
#
_entry.id   AF-A0AAV0AVY1-F1
#
_cell.length_a   1.000
_cell.length_b   1.000
_cell.length_c   1.000
_cell.angle_alpha   90.00
_cell.angle_beta   90.00
_cell.angle_gamma   90.00
#
_symmetry.space_group_name_H-M   'P 1'
#
loop_
_entity.id
_entity.type
_entity.pdbx_description
1 polymer ?
#
loop_
_entity_poly.entity_id
_entity_poly.type
_entity_poly.pdbx_seq_one_letter_code
_entity_poly.pdbx_strand_id
1 'polypeptide(L)'
;MSVRTIVISGEAEGGFGWIVVNYLIVGFDKHGKDCKLASTYGFLDMGGASTQIAFEPSAVERICHAENLTKLGLKLLDKTDVIPSVFITTWLGYGTTPGS
;
A
#
# COMPACT_ATOMS: atom_id res chain seq x y z
N MET A 1 17.10 -14.14 -21.64
CA MET A 1 16.23 -13.63 -20.55
C MET A 1 16.58 -12.16 -20.36
N SER A 2 15.71 -11.23 -20.78
CA SER A 2 15.99 -9.80 -20.64
C SER A 2 15.52 -9.35 -19.26
N VAL A 3 16.43 -8.87 -18.41
CA VAL A 3 16.06 -8.21 -17.16
C VAL A 3 15.72 -6.75 -17.49
N ARG A 4 14.62 -6.22 -16.94
CA ARG A 4 14.29 -4.79 -16.99
C ARG A 4 14.59 -4.18 -15.63
N THR A 5 15.36 -3.11 -15.64
CA THR A 5 15.64 -2.30 -14.45
C THR A 5 14.95 -0.95 -14.62
N ILE A 6 14.10 -0.59 -13.65
CA ILE A 6 13.40 0.69 -13.62
C ILE A 6 13.59 1.30 -12.23
N VAL A 7 13.66 2.63 -12.18
CA VAL A 7 13.59 3.37 -10.91
C VAL A 7 12.12 3.56 -10.57
N ILE A 8 11.74 3.24 -9.33
CA ILE A 8 10.37 3.43 -8.81
C ILE A 8 10.33 4.69 -7.92
N SER A 9 9.17 5.33 -7.83
CA SER A 9 8.98 6.47 -6.92
C SER A 9 8.80 5.98 -5.47
N GLY A 10 8.95 6.88 -4.50
CA GLY A 10 8.73 6.54 -3.08
C GLY A 10 7.26 6.17 -2.79
N GLU A 11 6.31 6.75 -3.50
CA GLU A 11 4.90 6.37 -3.42
C GLU A 11 4.68 4.96 -3.98
N ALA A 12 5.35 4.59 -5.08
CA ALA A 12 5.28 3.24 -5.61
C ALA A 12 5.86 2.22 -4.59
N GLU A 13 6.99 2.56 -3.95
CA GLU A 13 7.58 1.75 -2.87
C GLU A 13 6.61 1.56 -1.69
N GLY A 14 5.97 2.64 -1.20
CA GLY A 14 4.96 2.57 -0.15
C GLY A 14 3.73 1.73 -0.53
N GLY A 15 3.26 1.87 -1.78
CA GLY A 15 2.15 1.08 -2.31
C GLY A 15 2.47 -0.41 -2.40
N PHE A 16 3.67 -0.78 -2.89
CA PHE A 16 4.12 -2.17 -2.92
C PHE A 16 4.27 -2.74 -1.51
N GLY A 17 4.84 -1.98 -0.58
CA GLY A 17 4.94 -2.37 0.83
C GLY A 17 3.58 -2.66 1.45
N TRP A 18 2.59 -1.80 1.23
CA TRP A 18 1.22 -2.01 1.68
C TRP A 18 0.58 -3.27 1.11
N ILE A 19 0.80 -3.56 -0.18
CA ILE A 19 0.33 -4.80 -0.82
C ILE A 19 0.96 -6.01 -0.15
N VAL A 20 2.28 -5.99 0.07
CA VAL A 20 3.00 -7.11 0.70
C VAL A 20 2.51 -7.36 2.12
N VAL A 21 2.36 -6.32 2.94
CA VAL A 21 1.87 -6.45 4.32
C VAL A 21 0.46 -7.04 4.35
N ASN A 22 -0.44 -6.52 3.53
CA ASN A 22 -1.83 -7.01 3.51
C ASN A 22 -1.94 -8.40 2.88
N TYR A 23 -1.09 -8.73 1.89
CA TYR A 23 -0.99 -10.09 1.35
C TYR A 23 -0.54 -11.10 2.42
N LEU A 24 0.50 -10.76 3.20
CA LEU A 24 1.09 -11.65 4.20
C LEU A 24 0.22 -11.82 5.45
N ILE A 25 -0.41 -10.73 5.95
CA ILE A 25 -1.15 -10.75 7.21
C ILE A 25 -2.57 -11.25 7.02
N VAL A 26 -3.29 -10.69 6.04
CA VAL A 26 -4.70 -11.06 5.83
C VAL A 26 -4.76 -12.45 5.20
N GLY A 27 -3.76 -12.80 4.37
CA GLY A 27 -3.80 -13.95 3.50
C GLY A 27 -4.93 -13.77 2.50
N PHE A 28 -4.70 -13.96 1.20
CA PHE A 28 -5.83 -14.12 0.28
C PHE A 28 -6.55 -15.48 0.46
N ASP A 29 -6.53 -16.04 1.68
CA ASP A 29 -7.14 -17.31 2.03
C ASP A 29 -8.48 -17.04 2.75
N LYS A 30 -9.56 -17.23 1.99
CA LYS A 30 -10.93 -16.99 2.42
C LYS A 30 -11.38 -18.10 3.38
N HIS A 31 -10.93 -18.07 4.63
CA HIS A 31 -11.48 -18.93 5.70
C HIS A 31 -12.04 -18.14 6.89
N GLY A 32 -12.69 -17.01 6.59
CA GLY A 32 -13.55 -16.31 7.53
C GLY A 32 -14.77 -15.74 6.84
N LYS A 33 -15.90 -16.45 6.92
CA LYS A 33 -17.23 -15.97 6.51
C LYS A 33 -17.77 -14.93 7.50
N ASP A 34 -17.03 -13.86 7.72
CA ASP A 34 -17.53 -12.67 8.41
C ASP A 34 -17.23 -11.44 7.58
N CYS A 35 -18.20 -11.11 6.71
CA CYS A 35 -18.23 -9.93 5.87
C CYS A 35 -18.49 -8.67 6.72
N LYS A 36 -17.58 -8.36 7.65
CA LYS A 36 -17.54 -7.09 8.37
C LYS A 36 -16.09 -6.65 8.44
N LEU A 37 -15.70 -5.72 7.55
CA LEU A 37 -14.40 -5.03 7.58
C LEU A 37 -13.21 -6.01 7.71
N ALA A 38 -12.72 -6.54 6.60
CA ALA A 38 -11.31 -6.93 6.57
C ALA A 38 -10.50 -5.62 6.69
N SER A 39 -10.22 -5.21 7.94
CA SER A 39 -9.44 -4.01 8.22
C SER A 39 -8.05 -4.25 7.64
N THR A 40 -7.71 -3.54 6.57
CA THR A 40 -6.35 -3.58 6.03
C THR A 40 -5.40 -2.96 7.04
N TYR A 41 -4.17 -3.44 7.07
CA TYR A 41 -3.13 -2.89 7.91
C TYR A 41 -2.44 -1.72 7.21
N GLY A 42 -2.07 -0.71 8.00
CA GLY A 42 -1.20 0.35 7.54
C GLY A 42 0.23 -0.17 7.35
N PHE A 43 0.94 0.44 6.42
CA PHE A 43 2.34 0.24 6.14
C PHE A 43 3.09 1.51 6.52
N LEU A 44 4.19 1.34 7.24
CA LEU A 44 5.15 2.38 7.59
C LEU A 44 6.53 1.79 7.34
N ASP A 45 7.29 2.42 6.45
CA ASP A 45 8.69 2.09 6.21
C ASP A 45 9.55 3.33 6.40
N MET A 46 10.64 3.17 7.14
CA MET A 46 11.59 4.22 7.44
C MET A 46 12.93 3.77 6.87
N GLY A 47 13.09 4.01 5.58
CA GLY A 47 14.28 3.64 4.82
C GLY A 47 15.50 4.49 5.17
N GLY A 48 16.54 4.39 4.34
CA GLY A 48 17.78 5.15 4.54
C GLY A 48 17.58 6.66 4.33
N ALA A 49 17.03 7.05 3.19
CA ALA A 49 16.85 8.46 2.81
C ALA A 49 15.40 8.97 2.97
N SER A 50 14.41 8.09 2.93
CA SER A 50 12.99 8.45 2.94
C SER A 50 12.19 7.63 3.93
N THR A 51 11.01 8.14 4.25
CA THR A 51 9.97 7.45 5.02
C THR A 51 8.67 7.43 4.23
N GLN A 52 8.00 6.29 4.21
CA GLN A 52 6.80 6.04 3.44
C GLN A 52 5.68 5.59 4.38
N ILE A 53 4.48 6.13 4.14
CA ILE A 53 3.26 5.71 4.84
C ILE A 53 2.21 5.35 3.81
N ALA A 54 1.55 4.21 4.02
CA ALA A 54 0.41 3.78 3.20
C ALA A 54 -0.68 3.13 4.05
N PHE A 55 -1.95 3.53 3.88
CA PHE A 55 -3.09 2.90 4.56
C PHE A 55 -4.40 3.12 3.82
N GLU A 56 -5.39 2.27 4.08
CA GLU A 56 -6.77 2.48 3.61
C GLU A 56 -7.53 3.36 4.62
N PRO A 57 -8.03 4.54 4.23
CA PRO A 57 -8.79 5.41 5.13
C PRO A 57 -10.21 4.87 5.41
N SER A 58 -10.87 5.46 6.41
CA SER A 58 -12.27 5.15 6.72
C SER A 58 -13.21 5.46 5.55
N ALA A 59 -14.43 4.89 5.54
CA ALA A 59 -15.39 5.11 4.46
C ALA A 59 -15.73 6.60 4.23
N VAL A 60 -15.80 7.40 5.29
CA VAL A 60 -16.09 8.84 5.21
C VAL A 60 -14.91 9.58 4.59
N GLU A 61 -13.70 9.34 5.09
CA GLU A 61 -12.47 9.97 4.59
C GLU A 61 -12.20 9.62 3.12
N ARG A 62 -12.55 8.40 2.70
CA ARG A 62 -12.45 7.99 1.29
C ARG A 62 -13.36 8.78 0.34
N ILE A 63 -14.45 9.33 0.85
CA ILE A 63 -15.37 10.17 0.07
C ILE A 63 -14.91 11.62 0.11
N CYS A 64 -14.58 12.13 1.31
CA CYS A 64 -14.21 13.52 1.53
C CYS A 64 -12.87 13.91 0.88
N HIS A 65 -11.93 12.96 0.79
CA HIS A 65 -10.57 13.18 0.29
C HIS A 65 -10.21 12.24 -0.86
N ALA A 66 -11.19 11.90 -1.69
CA ALA A 66 -11.01 10.95 -2.80
C ALA A 66 -9.89 11.35 -3.77
N GLU A 67 -9.61 12.65 -3.89
CA GLU A 67 -8.54 13.23 -4.72
C GLU A 67 -7.14 12.90 -4.22
N ASN A 68 -6.97 12.57 -2.94
CA ASN A 68 -5.68 12.24 -2.34
C ASN A 68 -5.42 10.72 -2.29
N LEU A 69 -6.27 9.91 -2.92
CA LEU A 69 -6.20 8.45 -2.85
C LEU A 69 -5.74 7.83 -4.16
N THR A 70 -4.83 6.87 -4.02
CA THR A 70 -4.35 6.05 -5.12
C THR A 70 -5.18 4.78 -5.20
N LYS A 71 -5.77 4.51 -6.36
CA LYS A 71 -6.48 3.25 -6.63
C LYS A 71 -5.48 2.20 -7.10
N LEU A 72 -5.33 1.13 -6.35
CA LEU A 72 -4.43 0.03 -6.72
C LEU A 72 -5.23 -1.07 -7.39
N GLY A 73 -4.98 -1.37 -8.66
CA GLY A 73 -5.63 -2.48 -9.35
C GLY A 73 -4.96 -3.81 -9.03
N LEU A 74 -5.59 -4.65 -8.20
CA LEU A 74 -5.06 -5.95 -7.79
C LEU A 74 -5.88 -7.08 -8.40
N LYS A 75 -5.20 -7.98 -9.11
CA LYS A 75 -5.78 -9.24 -9.59
C LYS A 75 -5.25 -10.38 -8.73
N LEU A 76 -6.15 -11.01 -7.98
CA LEU A 76 -5.83 -12.13 -7.10
C LEU A 76 -5.64 -13.42 -7.91
N LEU A 77 -4.98 -14.40 -7.28
CA LEU A 77 -4.74 -15.71 -7.90
C LEU A 77 -6.04 -16.47 -8.20
N ASP A 78 -7.10 -16.21 -7.44
CA ASP A 78 -8.45 -16.75 -7.67
C ASP A 78 -9.20 -16.02 -8.80
N LYS A 79 -8.52 -15.11 -9.53
CA LYS A 79 -9.05 -14.26 -10.61
C LYS A 79 -10.03 -13.18 -10.14
N THR A 80 -10.16 -12.93 -8.84
CA THR A 80 -10.93 -11.79 -8.33
C THR A 80 -10.15 -10.50 -8.56
N ASP A 81 -10.84 -9.46 -9.02
CA ASP A 81 -10.32 -8.10 -9.10
C ASP A 81 -10.69 -7.33 -7.83
N VAL A 82 -9.70 -6.69 -7.19
CA VAL A 82 -9.86 -5.85 -6.01
C VAL A 82 -9.19 -4.51 -6.27
N ILE A 83 -9.88 -3.41 -5.98
CA ILE A 83 -9.39 -2.05 -6.23
C ILE A 83 -9.47 -1.22 -4.94
N PRO A 84 -8.55 -1.41 -3.98
CA PRO A 84 -8.52 -0.58 -2.79
C PRO A 84 -8.11 0.87 -3.12
N SER A 85 -8.69 1.80 -2.37
CA SER A 85 -8.30 3.23 -2.39
C SER A 85 -7.37 3.49 -1.21
N VAL A 86 -6.08 3.66 -1.50
CA VAL A 86 -5.01 3.74 -0.49
C VAL A 86 -4.45 5.15 -0.48
N PHE A 87 -4.34 5.74 0.71
CA PHE A 87 -3.55 6.95 0.90
C PHE A 87 -2.09 6.56 0.95
N ILE A 88 -1.26 7.17 0.12
CA ILE A 88 0.18 6.89 0.06
C ILE A 88 0.92 8.21 0.03
N THR A 89 1.92 8.35 0.88
CA THR A 89 2.79 9.52 0.92
C THR A 89 4.22 9.13 1.24
N THR A 90 5.16 9.93 0.76
CA THR A 90 6.60 9.76 0.98
C THR A 90 7.22 11.08 1.43
N TRP A 91 8.14 10.98 2.39
CA TRP A 91 8.94 12.11 2.85
C TRP A 91 10.41 11.83 2.59
N LEU A 92 11.01 12.61 1.70
CA LEU A 92 12.45 12.58 1.43
C LEU A 92 13.21 13.35 2.54
N GLY A 93 14.34 12.81 2.99
CA GLY A 93 15.17 13.38 4.05
C GLY A 93 14.71 13.00 5.47
N TYR A 94 13.64 12.21 5.59
CA TYR A 94 13.11 11.71 6.86
C TYR A 94 13.46 10.23 7.11
N GLY A 95 14.41 9.68 6.37
CA GLY A 95 14.95 8.35 6.61
C GLY A 95 15.92 8.30 7.79
N THR A 96 16.44 7.12 8.08
CA THR A 96 17.35 6.84 9.20
C THR A 96 18.76 7.40 9.01
N THR A 97 19.16 7.74 7.79
CA THR A 97 20.50 8.24 7.49
C THR A 97 20.51 9.78 7.55
N PRO A 98 21.33 10.39 8.44
CA PRO A 98 21.42 11.85 8.50
C PRO A 98 22.10 12.41 7.25
N GLY A 99 21.41 13.29 6.52
CA GLY A 99 22.00 14.17 5.49
C GLY A 99 22.52 13.46 4.23
N SER A 100 21.65 13.28 3.24
CA SER A 100 22.03 13.09 1.83
C SER A 100 22.03 14.41 1.08
#